data_AF-A0A645EW25-F1
#
_entry.id   AF-A0A645EW25-F1
#
_cell.length_a   1.000
_cell.length_b   1.000
_cell.length_c   1.000
_cell.angle_alpha   90.00
_cell.angle_beta   90.00
_cell.angle_gamma   90.00
#
_symmetry.space_group_name_H-M   'P 1'
#
loop_
_entity.id
_entity.type
_entity.pdbx_description
1 polymer ?
#
loop_
_entity_poly.entity_id
_entity_poly.type
_entity_poly.pdbx_seq_one_letter_code
_entity_poly.pdbx_strand_id
1 'polypeptide(L)'
;MVNEKVGMSYHTMTLKRGARVGAQLFAAKMEYHFDFMNQDEVWIVAESPNGFKRWMIEYELESRPQSPHELGGVPTFVLTRALWEKHKANKNAGIRPAFEEVIEANKVVHMPAKISV
;
A
#
# COMPACT_ATOMS: atom_id res chain seq x y z
N MET A 1 16.36 -6.36 -12.70
CA MET A 1 16.76 -7.00 -11.41
C MET A 1 16.33 -6.04 -10.31
N VAL A 2 15.78 -6.54 -9.20
CA VAL A 2 15.30 -5.69 -8.09
C VAL A 2 16.48 -4.94 -7.48
N ASN A 3 16.30 -3.64 -7.19
CA ASN A 3 17.30 -2.78 -6.57
C ASN A 3 16.63 -1.81 -5.59
N GLU A 4 17.40 -0.93 -4.95
CA GLU A 4 16.90 0.05 -3.97
C GLU A 4 15.84 1.01 -4.52
N LYS A 5 15.78 1.21 -5.85
CA LYS A 5 14.78 2.06 -6.53
C LYS A 5 13.46 1.36 -6.80
N VAL A 6 13.38 0.05 -6.53
CA VAL A 6 12.17 -0.74 -6.70
C VAL A 6 11.63 -1.16 -5.33
N GLY A 7 10.44 -0.66 -4.98
CA GLY A 7 9.70 -1.08 -3.79
C GLY A 7 8.90 -2.35 -4.03
N MET A 8 8.76 -3.18 -2.98
CA MET A 8 7.84 -4.33 -2.97
C MET A 8 6.67 -4.03 -2.04
N SER A 9 5.44 -4.11 -2.56
CA SER A 9 4.24 -3.92 -1.76
C SER A 9 3.81 -5.23 -1.09
N TYR A 10 4.10 -5.35 0.20
CA TYR A 10 3.58 -6.45 1.02
C TYR A 10 2.11 -6.29 1.41
N HIS A 11 1.52 -7.39 1.88
CA HIS A 11 0.15 -7.44 2.36
C HIS A 11 -0.12 -6.42 3.47
N THR A 12 -1.24 -5.70 3.33
CA THR A 12 -1.73 -4.76 4.33
C THR A 12 -2.87 -5.43 5.09
N MET A 13 -2.69 -5.60 6.40
CA MET A 13 -3.64 -6.31 7.25
C MET A 13 -4.52 -5.33 8.02
N THR A 14 -5.83 -5.58 8.04
CA THR A 14 -6.77 -4.86 8.90
C THR A 14 -7.56 -5.86 9.73
N LEU A 15 -7.67 -5.58 11.02
CA LEU A 15 -8.31 -6.49 11.99
C LEU A 15 -9.81 -6.21 12.15
N LYS A 16 -10.32 -5.13 11.55
CA LYS A 16 -11.74 -4.73 11.58
C LYS A 16 -12.20 -4.32 10.19
N ARG A 17 -13.33 -4.88 9.74
CA ARG A 17 -13.97 -4.57 8.44
C ARG A 17 -14.87 -3.32 8.53
N GLY A 18 -15.27 -2.79 7.36
CA GLY A 18 -16.27 -1.71 7.24
C GLY A 18 -15.74 -0.28 7.28
N ALA A 19 -14.55 -0.04 7.85
CA ALA A 19 -14.01 1.31 8.02
C ALA A 19 -13.09 1.81 6.88
N ARG A 20 -12.92 1.01 5.81
CA ARG A 20 -12.03 1.33 4.66
C ARG A 20 -10.56 1.62 5.03
N VAL A 21 -10.12 1.24 6.22
CA VAL A 21 -8.76 1.48 6.74
C VAL A 21 -7.68 0.90 5.83
N GLY A 22 -7.91 -0.26 5.22
CA GLY A 22 -6.92 -0.89 4.33
C GLY A 22 -6.57 -0.04 3.11
N ALA A 23 -7.50 0.79 2.61
CA ALA A 23 -7.20 1.71 1.51
C ALA A 23 -6.29 2.87 1.94
N GLN A 24 -6.48 3.37 3.17
CA GLN A 24 -5.65 4.43 3.74
C GLN A 24 -4.26 3.91 4.09
N LEU A 25 -4.17 2.71 4.67
CA LEU A 25 -2.89 2.05 4.94
C LEU A 25 -2.11 1.77 3.65
N PHE A 26 -2.80 1.39 2.57
CA PHE A 26 -2.15 1.23 1.28
C PHE A 26 -1.55 2.56 0.78
N ALA A 27 -2.30 3.66 0.82
CA ALA A 27 -1.81 4.98 0.41
C ALA A 27 -0.64 5.47 1.27
N ALA A 28 -0.72 5.33 2.60
CA ALA A 28 0.36 5.67 3.52
C ALA A 28 1.63 4.83 3.26
N LYS A 29 1.48 3.55 2.92
CA LYS A 29 2.60 2.70 2.50
C LYS A 29 3.24 3.20 1.21
N MET A 30 2.45 3.60 0.21
CA MET A 30 2.99 4.15 -1.04
C MET A 30 3.75 5.45 -0.78
N GLU A 31 3.22 6.33 0.06
CA GLU A 31 3.92 7.53 0.49
C GLU A 31 5.29 7.19 1.08
N TYR A 32 5.37 6.20 1.98
CA TYR A 32 6.65 5.78 2.54
C TYR A 32 7.66 5.34 1.46
N HIS A 33 7.22 4.56 0.47
CA HIS A 33 8.08 4.15 -0.65
C HIS A 33 8.58 5.34 -1.50
N PHE A 34 7.70 6.27 -1.87
CA PHE A 34 8.05 7.35 -2.81
C PHE A 34 8.68 8.57 -2.13
N ASP A 35 8.13 9.01 -1.01
CA ASP A 35 8.47 10.30 -0.39
C ASP A 35 9.62 10.15 0.61
N PHE A 36 9.74 9.00 1.27
CA PHE A 36 10.75 8.77 2.30
C PHE A 36 11.89 7.88 1.82
N MET A 37 11.58 6.76 1.15
CA MET A 37 12.60 5.86 0.60
C MET A 37 13.10 6.27 -0.80
N ASN A 38 12.46 7.27 -1.42
CA ASN A 38 12.85 7.81 -2.73
C ASN A 38 12.99 6.75 -3.84
N GLN A 39 12.02 5.82 -3.90
CA GLN A 39 11.94 4.77 -4.90
C GLN A 39 11.24 5.25 -6.18
N ASP A 40 11.54 4.67 -7.33
CA ASP A 40 11.00 5.11 -8.61
C ASP A 40 9.71 4.36 -8.98
N GLU A 41 9.57 3.15 -8.48
CA GLU A 41 8.38 2.33 -8.67
C GLU A 41 8.15 1.35 -7.51
N VAL A 42 6.90 0.91 -7.36
CA VAL A 42 6.50 -0.10 -6.38
C VAL A 42 5.74 -1.21 -7.10
N TRP A 43 6.20 -2.45 -6.92
CA TRP A 43 5.57 -3.65 -7.47
C TRP A 43 4.50 -4.14 -6.52
N ILE A 44 3.35 -4.50 -7.08
CA ILE A 44 2.12 -4.77 -6.34
C ILE A 44 1.44 -5.99 -6.95
N VAL A 45 0.95 -6.88 -6.07
CA VAL A 45 0.06 -7.98 -6.39
C VAL A 45 -1.26 -7.80 -5.62
N ALA A 46 -2.39 -8.21 -6.21
CA ALA A 46 -3.69 -8.18 -5.54
C ALA A 46 -4.52 -9.41 -5.89
N GLU A 47 -4.80 -10.24 -4.88
CA GLU A 47 -5.57 -11.47 -5.03
C GLU A 47 -7.09 -11.24 -4.91
N SER A 48 -7.50 -10.13 -4.27
CA SER A 48 -8.92 -9.83 -4.06
C SER A 48 -9.50 -8.93 -5.16
N PRO A 49 -10.75 -9.16 -5.62
CA PRO A 49 -11.40 -8.28 -6.61
C PRO A 49 -11.50 -6.82 -6.14
N ASN A 50 -11.72 -6.60 -4.84
CA ASN A 50 -11.77 -5.26 -4.26
C ASN A 50 -10.39 -4.58 -4.25
N GLY A 51 -9.32 -5.33 -3.97
CA GLY A 51 -7.95 -4.85 -4.09
C GLY A 51 -7.63 -4.48 -5.53
N PHE A 52 -7.95 -5.37 -6.47
CA PHE A 52 -7.75 -5.15 -7.90
C PHE A 52 -8.42 -3.86 -8.38
N LYS A 53 -9.71 -3.68 -8.10
CA LYS A 53 -10.42 -2.45 -8.47
C LYS A 53 -9.79 -1.20 -7.85
N ARG A 54 -9.53 -1.21 -6.55
CA ARG A 54 -9.04 -0.03 -5.83
C ARG A 54 -7.61 0.33 -6.15
N TRP A 55 -6.78 -0.64 -6.52
CA TRP A 55 -5.35 -0.44 -6.70
C TRP A 55 -5.06 -0.37 -8.19
N MET A 56 -5.25 -1.47 -8.92
CA MET A 56 -4.90 -1.56 -10.34
C MET A 56 -5.70 -0.60 -11.21
N ILE A 57 -7.01 -0.44 -10.96
CA ILE A 57 -7.85 0.44 -11.78
C ILE A 57 -7.76 1.89 -11.31
N GLU A 58 -8.01 2.16 -10.03
CA GLU A 58 -8.08 3.56 -9.56
C GLU A 58 -6.73 4.29 -9.52
N TYR A 59 -5.60 3.59 -9.43
CA TYR A 59 -4.26 4.18 -9.58
C TYR A 59 -3.68 3.97 -10.99
N GLU A 60 -4.41 3.30 -11.88
CA GLU A 60 -4.00 3.00 -13.24
C GLU A 60 -2.63 2.29 -13.31
N LEU A 61 -2.44 1.28 -12.47
CA LEU A 61 -1.16 0.57 -12.36
C LEU A 61 -0.80 -0.12 -13.69
N GLU A 62 0.49 -0.08 -14.04
CA GLU A 62 1.00 -0.73 -15.23
C GLU A 62 1.07 -2.25 -15.02
N SER A 63 0.52 -3.03 -15.95
CA SER A 63 0.66 -4.49 -15.91
C SER A 63 2.06 -4.91 -16.37
N ARG A 64 2.80 -5.63 -15.52
CA ARG A 64 4.12 -6.20 -15.83
C ARG A 64 4.22 -7.66 -15.38
N PRO A 65 3.44 -8.58 -15.98
CA PRO A 65 3.37 -9.99 -15.57
C PRO A 65 4.70 -10.74 -15.63
N GLN A 66 5.66 -10.26 -16.43
CA GLN A 66 7.02 -10.80 -16.56
C GLN A 66 7.91 -10.49 -15.36
N SER A 67 7.56 -9.49 -14.54
CA SER A 67 8.31 -9.12 -13.34
C SER A 67 7.89 -10.03 -12.18
N PRO A 68 8.76 -10.88 -11.63
CA PRO A 68 8.39 -11.74 -10.52
C PRO A 68 8.27 -10.94 -9.21
N HIS A 69 7.09 -10.97 -8.60
CA HIS A 69 6.88 -10.47 -7.24
C HIS A 69 7.06 -11.62 -6.25
N GLU A 70 7.73 -11.39 -5.13
CA GLU A 70 8.09 -12.45 -4.16
C GLU A 70 6.88 -13.18 -3.53
N LEU A 71 5.76 -12.48 -3.37
CA LEU A 71 4.49 -13.05 -2.92
C LEU A 71 3.86 -14.03 -3.94
N GLY A 72 4.21 -13.94 -5.23
CA GLY A 72 3.71 -14.81 -6.28
C GLY A 72 2.18 -14.80 -6.44
N GLY A 73 1.64 -15.89 -7.01
CA GLY A 73 0.20 -16.17 -7.08
C GLY A 73 -0.59 -15.44 -8.16
N VAL A 74 -0.24 -14.18 -8.47
CA VAL A 74 -0.95 -13.35 -9.47
C VAL A 74 0.02 -12.45 -10.26
N PRO A 75 -0.39 -11.91 -11.43
CA PRO A 75 0.44 -10.97 -12.19
C PRO A 75 0.87 -9.76 -11.39
N THR A 76 2.12 -9.33 -11.60
CA THR A 76 2.66 -8.10 -11.02
C THR A 76 2.14 -6.88 -11.74
N PHE A 77 1.75 -5.88 -10.95
CA PHE A 77 1.43 -4.54 -11.40
C PHE A 77 2.40 -3.54 -10.78
N VAL A 78 2.58 -2.40 -11.43
CA VAL A 78 3.57 -1.40 -11.04
C VAL A 78 2.91 -0.05 -10.85
N LEU A 79 3.11 0.53 -9.67
CA LEU A 79 2.88 1.95 -9.42
C LEU A 79 4.19 2.67 -9.69
N THR A 80 4.22 3.54 -10.70
CA THR A 80 5.39 4.40 -10.97
C THR A 80 5.31 5.70 -10.18
N ARG A 81 6.43 6.39 -9.99
CA ARG A 81 6.43 7.72 -9.37
C ARG A 81 5.50 8.70 -10.09
N ALA A 82 5.43 8.65 -11.41
CA ALA A 82 4.53 9.51 -12.19
C ALA A 82 3.04 9.23 -11.86
N LEU A 83 2.65 7.96 -11.77
CA LEU A 83 1.31 7.57 -11.35
C LEU A 83 1.04 7.93 -9.89
N TRP A 84 2.04 7.79 -9.01
CA TRP A 84 1.91 8.24 -7.63
C TRP A 84 1.62 9.73 -7.55
N GLU A 85 2.44 10.59 -8.17
CA GLU A 85 2.22 12.04 -8.14
C GLU A 85 0.86 12.45 -8.76
N LYS A 86 0.41 11.73 -9.80
CA LYS A 86 -0.93 11.94 -10.40
C LYS A 86 -2.06 11.70 -9.40
N HIS A 87 -1.96 10.66 -8.57
CA HIS A 87 -3.05 10.19 -7.71
C HIS A 87 -2.93 10.61 -6.25
N LYS A 88 -1.71 10.96 -5.80
CA LYS A 88 -1.35 11.22 -4.40
C LYS A 88 -2.28 12.20 -3.72
N ALA A 89 -2.57 13.35 -4.33
CA ALA A 89 -3.42 14.37 -3.75
C ALA A 89 -4.83 13.88 -3.37
N ASN A 90 -5.37 12.90 -4.11
CA ASN A 90 -6.71 12.36 -3.87
C ASN A 90 -6.71 11.09 -3.00
N LYS A 91 -5.58 10.39 -2.94
CA LYS A 91 -5.47 9.07 -2.31
C LYS A 91 -4.78 9.11 -0.96
N ASN A 92 -3.75 9.95 -0.83
CA ASN A 92 -2.94 10.08 0.37
C ASN A 92 -3.53 11.16 1.28
N ALA A 93 -4.57 10.80 2.01
CA ALA A 93 -5.19 11.66 3.00
C ALA A 93 -4.61 11.42 4.40
N GLY A 94 -4.91 12.34 5.32
CA GLY A 94 -4.52 12.23 6.73
C GLY A 94 -3.76 13.45 7.22
N ILE A 95 -3.40 13.41 8.50
CA ILE A 95 -2.64 14.47 9.18
C ILE A 95 -1.26 13.90 9.51
N ARG A 96 -0.21 14.67 9.19
CA ARG A 96 1.19 14.32 9.48
C ARG A 96 1.89 15.50 10.17
N PRO A 97 2.56 15.28 11.31
CA PRO A 97 2.53 14.05 12.12
C PRO A 97 1.12 13.74 12.64
N ALA A 98 0.85 12.48 13.00
CA ALA A 98 -0.37 12.13 13.71
C ALA A 98 -0.38 12.77 15.11
N PHE A 99 -1.53 12.80 15.78
CA PHE A 99 -1.62 13.32 17.16
C PHE A 99 -0.72 12.52 18.10
N GLU A 100 -0.05 13.21 19.03
CA GLU A 100 0.94 12.61 19.95
C GLU A 100 0.35 11.42 20.73
N GLU A 101 -0.88 11.55 21.22
CA GLU A 101 -1.61 10.49 21.91
C GLU A 101 -1.81 9.23 21.05
N VAL A 102 -2.02 9.41 19.74
CA VAL A 102 -2.18 8.29 18.79
C VAL A 102 -0.83 7.63 18.54
N ILE A 103 0.25 8.41 18.42
CA ILE A 103 1.61 7.88 18.26
C ILE A 103 1.99 7.05 19.49
N GLU A 104 1.78 7.59 20.69
CA GLU A 104 2.07 6.89 21.95
C GLU A 104 1.30 5.58 22.06
N ALA A 105 -0.01 5.60 21.77
CA ALA A 105 -0.88 4.42 21.85
C ALA A 105 -0.51 3.33 20.83
N ASN A 106 0.22 3.66 19.76
CA ASN A 106 0.60 2.71 18.69
C ASN A 106 2.09 2.31 18.72
N LYS A 107 2.85 2.65 19.78
CA LYS A 107 4.23 2.16 19.96
C LYS A 107 4.33 0.64 20.08
N VAL A 108 3.25 0.00 20.54
CA VAL A 108 3.14 -1.45 20.67
C VAL A 108 1.92 -1.93 19.89
N VAL A 109 2.12 -2.89 19.00
CA VAL A 109 1.00 -3.53 18.27
C VAL A 109 0.30 -4.52 19.21
N HIS A 110 -0.93 -4.19 19.60
CA HIS A 110 -1.76 -5.09 20.40
C HIS A 110 -2.64 -5.96 19.51
N MET A 111 -2.40 -7.28 19.54
CA MET A 111 -3.26 -8.23 18.83
C MET A 111 -4.62 -8.32 19.52
N PRO A 112 -5.73 -8.36 18.76
CA PRO A 112 -7.06 -8.46 19.33
C PRO A 112 -7.24 -9.85 19.94
N ALA A 113 -7.88 -9.92 21.11
CA ALA A 113 -8.14 -11.19 21.80
C ALA A 113 -9.01 -12.16 20.98
N LYS A 114 -9.81 -11.65 20.03
CA LYS A 114 -10.57 -12.42 19.05
C LYS A 114 -10.50 -11.74 17.69
N ILE A 115 -10.23 -12.52 16.65
CA ILE A 115 -10.31 -12.08 15.26
C ILE A 115 -11.67 -12.55 14.72
N SER A 116 -12.53 -11.61 14.33
CA SER A 116 -13.76 -11.91 13.60
C SER A 116 -13.54 -11.55 12.14
N VAL A 117 -13.47 -12.58 11.28
CA VAL A 117 -13.25 -12.44 9.84
C VAL A 117 -14.59 -12.38 9.12
#